data_AF-A0A7W1W8P5-F1
#
_entry.id   AF-A0A7W1W8P5-F1
#
_cell.length_a   1.000
_cell.length_b   1.000
_cell.length_c   1.000
_cell.angle_alpha   90.00
_cell.angle_beta   90.00
_cell.angle_gamma   90.00
#
_symmetry.space_group_name_H-M   'P 1'
#
loop_
_entity.id
_entity.type
_entity.pdbx_description
1 polymer ?
#
loop_
_entity_poly.entity_id
_entity_poly.type
_entity_poly.pdbx_seq_one_letter_code
_entity_poly.pdbx_strand_id
1 'polypeptide(L)' 'MQSLTVVGAPVNAVVNIPAFMPGTLNPVAVTFTAINPALPVDFTLRAASQFHAVFIRVRCGTAMPTP' A
#
# COMPACT_ATOMS: atom_id res chain seq x y z
N MET A 1 -8.41 7.81 17.06
CA MET A 1 -8.22 6.48 16.43
C MET A 1 -7.21 6.61 15.31
N GLN A 2 -6.36 5.59 15.12
CA GLN A 2 -5.42 5.48 14.00
C GLN A 2 -5.98 4.46 12.99
N SER A 3 -5.82 4.68 11.69
CA SER A 3 -6.27 3.77 10.64
C SER A 3 -5.31 3.76 9.45
N LEU A 4 -5.30 2.65 8.72
CA LEU A 4 -4.52 2.48 7.49
C LEU A 4 -5.44 1.93 6.41
N THR A 5 -5.61 2.66 5.32
CA THR A 5 -6.53 2.29 4.24
C THR A 5 -5.91 2.54 2.88
N VAL A 6 -6.39 1.81 1.89
CA VAL A 6 -6.11 2.11 0.48
C VAL A 6 -7.08 3.21 0.03
N VAL A 7 -6.56 4.28 -0.58
CA VAL A 7 -7.36 5.44 -1.01
C VAL A 7 -7.33 5.64 -2.53
N GLY A 8 -6.33 5.07 -3.22
CA GLY A 8 -6.35 4.92 -4.67
C GLY A 8 -6.72 3.50 -5.05
N ALA A 9 -7.70 3.32 -5.95
CA ALA A 9 -8.06 2.00 -6.47
C ALA A 9 -6.79 1.29 -6.99
N PRO A 10 -6.39 0.15 -6.40
CA PRO A 10 -5.16 -0.52 -6.78
C PRO A 10 -5.19 -0.88 -8.25
N VAL A 11 -4.18 -0.42 -8.99
CA VAL A 11 -3.94 -0.88 -10.35
C VAL A 11 -3.10 -2.13 -10.26
N ASN A 12 -3.63 -3.25 -10.77
CA ASN A 12 -2.91 -4.51 -10.91
C ASN A 12 -2.33 -5.06 -9.59
N ALA A 13 -2.94 -4.75 -8.44
CA ALA A 13 -2.48 -5.26 -7.15
C ALA A 13 -3.60 -5.62 -6.20
N VAL A 14 -3.38 -6.67 -5.42
CA VAL A 14 -4.16 -6.98 -4.22
C VAL A 14 -3.34 -6.55 -3.02
N VAL A 15 -3.87 -5.61 -2.23
CA VAL A 15 -3.17 -5.05 -1.06
C VAL A 15 -3.75 -5.67 0.20
N ASN A 16 -2.87 -6.20 1.05
CA ASN A 16 -3.24 -6.77 2.35
C ASN A 16 -2.65 -5.92 3.48
N ILE A 17 -3.55 -5.38 4.30
CA ILE A 17 -3.20 -4.59 5.48
C ILE A 17 -3.55 -5.44 6.71
N PRO A 18 -2.57 -5.89 7.51
CA PRO A 18 -2.87 -6.64 8.72
C PRO A 18 -3.61 -5.75 9.73
N ALA A 19 -4.44 -6.36 10.56
CA ALA A 19 -5.03 -5.65 11.69
C ALA A 19 -3.91 -5.20 12.65
N PHE A 20 -4.06 -4.00 13.19
CA PHE A 20 -3.17 -3.45 14.22
C PHE A 20 -4.01 -2.67 15.23
N MET A 21 -3.51 -2.58 16.46
CA MET A 21 -4.20 -1.83 17.51
C MET A 21 -3.86 -0.33 17.41
N PRO A 22 -4.83 0.58 17.58
CA PRO A 22 -4.52 2.00 17.70
C PRO A 22 -3.51 2.26 18.83
N GLY A 23 -2.46 3.04 18.53
CA GLY A 23 -1.36 3.27 19.47
C GLY A 23 -0.15 2.34 19.26
N THR A 24 -0.20 1.45 18.26
CA THR A 24 0.98 0.68 17.84
C THR A 24 2.06 1.63 17.33
N LEU A 25 3.22 1.62 18.00
CA LEU A 25 4.41 2.37 17.60
C LEU A 25 5.35 1.55 16.71
N ASN A 26 5.22 0.22 16.76
CA ASN A 26 5.98 -0.67 15.89
C ASN A 26 5.53 -0.51 14.43
N PRO A 27 6.44 -0.64 13.45
CA PRO A 27 6.06 -0.59 12.04
C PRO A 27 5.00 -1.64 11.69
N VAL A 28 3.96 -1.23 10.97
CA VAL A 28 2.95 -2.13 10.40
C VAL A 28 3.38 -2.49 8.97
N ALA A 29 3.71 -3.76 8.73
CA ALA A 29 4.10 -4.23 7.42
C ALA A 29 2.86 -4.44 6.52
N VAL A 30 2.76 -3.66 5.44
CA VAL A 30 1.75 -3.85 4.39
C VAL A 30 2.37 -4.67 3.27
N THR A 31 1.65 -5.70 2.83
CA THR A 31 2.06 -6.56 1.72
C THR A 31 1.13 -6.34 0.54
N PHE A 32 1.65 -6.44 -0.69
CA PHE A 32 0.84 -6.44 -1.89
C PHE A 32 1.30 -7.53 -2.84
N THR A 33 0.36 -8.06 -3.62
CA THR A 33 0.63 -9.04 -4.69
C THR A 33 0.20 -8.44 -6.01
N ALA A 34 1.11 -8.41 -6.98
CA ALA A 34 0.76 -8.03 -8.35
C ALA A 34 -0.17 -9.09 -8.95
N ILE A 35 -1.28 -8.65 -9.56
CA ILE A 35 -2.23 -9.56 -10.23
C ILE A 35 -1.60 -10.12 -11.50
N ASN A 36 -0.96 -9.25 -12.28
CA ASN A 36 -0.19 -9.59 -13.47
C ASN A 36 1.22 -8.99 -13.37
N PRO A 37 2.30 -9.79 -13.28
CA PRO A 37 3.66 -9.28 -13.16
C PRO A 37 4.16 -8.49 -14.39
N ALA A 38 3.48 -8.62 -15.54
CA ALA A 38 3.79 -7.89 -16.77
C ALA A 38 3.07 -6.53 -16.88
N LEU A 39 2.34 -6.11 -15.83
CA LEU A 39 1.72 -4.78 -15.76
C LEU A 39 2.27 -4.00 -14.57
N PRO A 40 2.36 -2.66 -14.64
CA PRO A 40 2.81 -1.84 -13.53
C PRO A 40 1.80 -1.92 -12.37
N VAL A 41 2.31 -1.84 -11.14
CA VAL A 41 1.51 -1.70 -9.92
C VAL A 41 1.50 -0.23 -9.51
N ASP A 42 0.32 0.31 -9.20
CA ASP A 42 0.16 1.67 -8.67
C ASP A 42 -1.00 1.71 -7.67
N PHE A 43 -0.72 2.14 -6.43
CA PHE A 43 -1.74 2.41 -5.42
C PHE A 43 -1.27 3.43 -4.40
N THR A 44 -2.21 3.99 -3.63
CA THR A 44 -1.90 4.93 -2.54
C THR A 44 -2.51 4.45 -1.23
N LEU A 45 -1.66 4.33 -0.21
CA LEU A 45 -2.04 4.09 1.17
C LEU A 45 -2.20 5.42 1.90
N ARG A 46 -3.19 5.49 2.79
CA ARG A 46 -3.35 6.59 3.73
C ARG A 46 -3.25 6.03 5.14
N ALA A 47 -2.25 6.49 5.87
CA ALA A 47 -2.18 6.37 7.32
C ALA A 47 -2.85 7.60 7.92
N ALA A 48 -3.89 7.44 8.74
CA ALA A 48 -4.61 8.54 9.35
C ALA A 48 -4.68 8.40 10.87
N SER A 49 -4.63 9.53 11.56
CA SER A 49 -4.99 9.70 12.97
C SER A 49 -6.05 10.80 13.07
N GLN A 50 -6.47 11.16 14.29
CA GLN A 50 -7.41 12.27 14.50
C GLN A 50 -6.88 13.63 14.00
N PHE A 51 -5.56 13.82 13.96
CA PHE A 51 -4.93 15.11 13.69
C PHE A 51 -4.01 15.12 12.47
N HIS A 52 -3.61 13.95 11.98
CA HIS A 52 -2.59 13.82 10.93
C HIS A 52 -2.99 12.76 9.91
N ALA A 53 -2.61 12.98 8.65
CA ALA A 53 -2.69 11.98 7.60
C ALA A 53 -1.38 11.97 6.79
N VAL A 54 -0.89 10.78 6.50
CA VAL A 54 0.27 10.53 5.65
C VAL A 54 -0.17 9.69 4.46
N PHE A 55 0.22 10.10 3.26
CA PHE A 55 -0.07 9.39 2.03
C PHE A 55 1.21 8.75 1.48
N ILE A 56 1.16 7.45 1.22
CA ILE A 56 2.28 6.68 0.70
C ILE A 56 1.85 6.13 -0.66
N ARG A 57 2.49 6.60 -1.73
CA ARG A 57 2.26 6.09 -3.07
C ARG A 57 3.26 4.97 -3.36
N VAL A 58 2.74 3.80 -3.72
CA VAL A 58 3.53 2.65 -4.14
C VAL A 58 3.42 2.54 -5.66
N ARG A 59 4.56 2.57 -6.34
CA ARG A 59 4.65 2.33 -7.80
C ARG A 59 5.75 1.32 -8.06
N CYS A 60 5.43 0.26 -8.77
CA CYS A 60 6.41 -0.71 -9.26
C CYS A 60 6.23 -0.86 -10.77
N GLY A 61 7.32 -0.69 -11.53
CA GLY A 61 7.35 -0.93 -12.96
C GLY A 61 7.43 -2.42 -13.27
N THR A 62 7.18 -2.78 -14.52
CA THR A 62 7.51 -4.12 -14.99
C THR A 62 9.02 -4.27 -15.03
N ALA A 63 9.54 -5.42 -14.61
CA ALA A 63 10.90 -5.79 -14.99
C ALA A 63 10.91 -5.89 -16.52
N MET A 64 11.45 -4.89 -17.20
CA MET A 64 11.79 -5.02 -18.61
C MET A 64 12.72 -6.25 -18.71
N PRO A 65 12.40 -7.28 -19.51
CA PRO A 65 13.39 -8.30 -19.82
C PRO A 65 14.55 -7.55 -20.50
N THR A 66 15.72 -7.59 -19.88
CA THR A 66 16.95 -7.09 -20.51
C THR A 66 17.22 -7.99 -21.73
N PRO A 67 17.47 -7.42 -22.93
CA PRO A 67 17.75 -8.19 -24.14
C PRO A 67 19.06 -8.98 -24.05
#